data_AF-A0A7G1IS00-F1
#
_entry.id   AF-A0A7G1IS00-F1
#
_cell.length_a   1.000
_cell.length_b   1.000
_cell.length_c   1.000
_cell.angle_alpha   90.00
_cell.angle_beta   90.00
_cell.angle_gamma   90.00
#
_symmetry.space_group_name_H-M   'P 1'
#
loop_
_entity.id
_entity.type
_entity.pdbx_description
1 polymer ?
#
loop_
_entity_poly.entity_id
_entity_poly.type
_entity_poly.pdbx_seq_one_letter_code
_entity_poly.pdbx_strand_id
1 'polypeptide(L)'
;MKNFLESDTLIWVDHREYDEDIISYVNEKLEDKIEIILKYNGKPYGEDIYLKHKDKSFMIPYKEKMDRDTTIKSINEFIQPKYEIRFCIESLGNDTLAFVVLTKDLWKQLENEFDKEKVSYYFEEINFKSKMFDMDVDTIFKIRGERLGIA
;
A
#
# COMPACT_ATOMS: atom_id res chain seq x y z
N MET A 1 -10.50 15.74 6.87
CA MET A 1 -9.60 14.80 6.17
C MET A 1 -8.29 15.43 5.74
N LYS A 2 -8.24 16.60 5.08
CA LYS A 2 -6.95 17.23 4.71
C LYS A 2 -5.95 17.37 5.87
N ASN A 3 -6.38 17.83 7.05
CA ASN A 3 -5.47 17.91 8.21
C ASN A 3 -5.05 16.55 8.79
N PHE A 4 -5.75 15.46 8.46
CA PHE A 4 -5.35 14.08 8.82
C PHE A 4 -4.29 13.53 7.85
N LEU A 5 -4.37 13.96 6.58
CA LEU A 5 -3.42 13.69 5.51
C LEU A 5 -2.10 14.46 5.63
N GLU A 6 -1.91 15.26 6.68
CA GLU A 6 -0.65 15.93 6.99
C GLU A 6 0.03 15.30 8.23
N SER A 7 -0.55 14.22 8.77
CA SER A 7 0.02 13.48 9.90
C SER A 7 1.05 12.46 9.45
N ASP A 8 1.93 12.04 10.37
CA ASP A 8 2.99 11.03 10.20
C ASP A 8 2.49 9.62 9.77
N THR A 9 1.24 9.46 9.35
CA THR A 9 0.60 8.18 9.00
C THR A 9 0.69 7.84 7.51
N LEU A 10 1.05 8.81 6.67
CA LEU A 10 1.25 8.62 5.24
C LEU A 10 2.64 8.08 4.91
N ILE A 11 2.67 7.27 3.86
CA ILE A 11 3.87 6.92 3.13
C ILE A 11 3.68 7.31 1.66
N TRP A 12 4.74 7.79 1.04
CA TRP A 12 4.80 8.13 -0.38
C TRP A 12 5.72 7.13 -1.06
N VAL A 13 5.26 6.53 -2.14
CA VAL A 13 6.01 5.51 -2.87
C VAL A 13 6.15 5.96 -4.32
N ASP A 14 7.39 6.11 -4.78
CA ASP A 14 7.67 6.44 -6.18
C ASP A 14 7.59 5.18 -7.06
N HIS A 15 7.26 5.33 -8.35
CA HIS A 15 7.29 4.20 -9.29
C HIS A 15 8.68 3.55 -9.43
N ARG A 16 9.75 4.29 -9.08
CA ARG A 16 11.16 3.87 -9.09
C ARG A 16 11.65 3.34 -7.75
N GLU A 17 10.81 3.33 -6.73
CA GLU A 17 11.19 2.86 -5.40
C GLU A 17 11.67 1.42 -5.43
N TYR A 18 12.70 1.11 -4.64
CA TYR A 18 13.07 -0.27 -4.37
C TYR A 18 12.05 -0.90 -3.42
N ASP A 19 11.72 -2.17 -3.64
CA ASP A 19 10.68 -2.85 -2.88
C ASP A 19 11.02 -2.96 -1.38
N GLU A 20 12.30 -3.04 -1.02
CA GLU A 20 12.82 -2.98 0.35
C GLU A 20 12.62 -1.61 1.03
N ASP A 21 12.69 -0.53 0.27
CA ASP A 21 12.46 0.83 0.79
C ASP A 21 10.98 1.03 1.12
N ILE A 22 10.07 0.45 0.31
CA ILE A 22 8.63 0.42 0.62
C ILE A 22 8.37 -0.27 1.96
N ILE A 23 9.04 -1.40 2.22
CA ILE A 23 8.93 -2.12 3.50
C ILE A 23 9.46 -1.25 4.63
N SER A 24 10.54 -0.51 4.40
CA SER A 24 11.10 0.44 5.38
C SER A 24 10.11 1.57 5.72
N TYR A 25 9.45 2.16 4.73
CA TYR A 25 8.43 3.20 4.94
C TYR A 25 7.25 2.68 5.73
N VAL A 26 6.74 1.48 5.41
CA VAL A 26 5.68 0.85 6.21
C VAL A 26 6.18 0.59 7.63
N ASN A 27 7.40 0.07 7.77
CA ASN A 27 8.01 -0.21 9.06
C ASN A 27 8.03 1.02 9.95
N GLU A 28 8.33 2.21 9.45
CA GLU A 28 8.28 3.45 10.25
C GLU A 28 6.92 3.65 10.95
N LYS A 29 5.82 3.17 10.36
CA LYS A 29 4.45 3.30 10.90
C LYS A 29 4.04 2.16 11.83
N LEU A 30 4.80 1.07 11.86
CA LEU A 30 4.52 -0.08 12.71
C LEU A 30 5.23 0.05 14.06
N GLU A 31 4.56 -0.34 15.14
CA GLU A 31 5.23 -0.58 16.43
C GLU A 31 6.09 -1.85 16.34
N ASP A 32 5.51 -2.88 15.75
CA ASP A 32 6.05 -4.22 15.56
C ASP A 32 6.69 -4.31 14.16
N LYS A 33 7.99 -4.04 14.06
CA LYS A 33 8.70 -4.02 12.76
C LYS A 33 8.73 -5.39 12.09
N ILE A 34 8.77 -5.37 10.76
CA ILE A 34 8.98 -6.49 9.86
C ILE A 34 10.49 -6.61 9.58
N GLU A 35 11.02 -7.81 9.75
CA GLU A 35 12.36 -8.21 9.30
C GLU A 35 12.31 -8.59 7.81
N ILE A 36 13.32 -8.16 7.05
CA ILE A 36 13.53 -8.56 5.65
C ILE A 36 14.54 -9.70 5.61
N ILE A 37 14.19 -10.79 4.93
CA ILE A 37 15.12 -11.87 4.59
C ILE A 37 15.17 -12.00 3.07
N LEU A 38 16.35 -11.80 2.50
CA LEU A 38 16.60 -11.99 1.07
C LEU A 38 17.08 -13.42 0.82
N LYS A 39 16.55 -14.05 -0.23
CA LYS A 39 17.00 -15.38 -0.67
C LYS A 39 17.22 -15.42 -2.17
N TYR A 40 18.42 -15.79 -2.58
CA TYR A 40 18.71 -16.09 -3.97
C TYR A 40 17.75 -17.15 -4.54
N ASN A 41 17.16 -16.86 -5.70
CA ASN A 41 16.14 -17.67 -6.35
C ASN A 41 16.51 -18.09 -7.79
N GLY A 42 17.67 -17.63 -8.30
CA GLY A 42 18.12 -17.89 -9.68
C GLY A 42 17.34 -17.15 -10.78
N LYS A 43 16.39 -16.27 -10.44
CA LYS A 43 15.55 -15.54 -11.40
C LYS A 43 16.22 -14.22 -11.82
N PRO A 44 15.87 -13.68 -13.01
CA PRO A 44 16.49 -12.46 -13.52
C PRO A 44 16.28 -11.21 -12.66
N TYR A 45 15.21 -11.16 -11.86
CA TYR A 45 14.90 -10.00 -11.03
C TYR A 45 15.67 -9.93 -9.71
N GLY A 46 16.53 -10.90 -9.40
CA GLY A 46 17.27 -10.94 -8.15
C GLY A 46 16.57 -11.75 -7.07
N GLU A 47 16.84 -11.44 -5.81
CA GLU A 47 16.45 -12.27 -4.66
C GLU A 47 14.95 -12.22 -4.35
N ASP A 48 14.38 -13.32 -3.85
CA ASP A 48 13.04 -13.31 -3.28
C ASP A 48 13.08 -12.58 -1.92
N ILE A 49 12.12 -11.69 -1.69
CA ILE A 49 11.95 -10.99 -0.41
C ILE A 49 10.98 -11.77 0.48
N TYR A 50 11.42 -12.08 1.70
CA TYR A 50 10.60 -12.65 2.75
C TYR A 50 10.36 -11.61 3.85
N LEU A 51 9.08 -11.37 4.14
CA LEU A 51 8.63 -10.61 5.29
C LEU A 51 8.59 -11.54 6.50
N LYS A 52 9.24 -11.17 7.60
CA LYS A 52 9.23 -11.94 8.84
C LYS A 52 8.86 -11.08 10.04
N HIS A 53 8.03 -11.63 10.90
CA HIS A 53 7.70 -11.04 12.19
C HIS A 53 7.38 -12.16 13.18
N LYS A 54 8.18 -12.28 14.24
CA LYS A 54 8.12 -13.42 15.19
C LYS A 54 8.19 -14.74 14.41
N ASP A 55 7.20 -15.62 14.60
CA ASP A 55 7.13 -16.93 13.94
C ASP A 55 6.44 -16.88 12.56
N LYS A 56 5.90 -15.72 12.16
CA LYS A 56 5.27 -15.54 10.84
C LYS A 56 6.33 -15.18 9.81
N SER A 57 6.37 -15.92 8.70
CA SER A 57 7.19 -15.63 7.53
C SER A 57 6.32 -15.71 6.27
N PHE A 58 6.51 -14.78 5.35
CA PHE A 58 5.75 -14.70 4.09
C PHE A 58 6.67 -14.26 2.95
N MET A 59 6.72 -15.04 1.87
CA MET A 59 7.46 -14.67 0.66
C MET A 59 6.58 -13.77 -0.20
N ILE A 60 7.10 -12.62 -0.63
CA ILE A 60 6.39 -11.77 -1.59
C ILE A 60 6.29 -12.55 -2.93
N PRO A 61 5.08 -12.80 -3.45
CA PRO A 61 4.86 -13.71 -4.57
C PRO A 61 5.08 -13.01 -5.92
N TYR A 62 6.29 -12.48 -6.15
CA TYR A 62 6.66 -11.90 -7.44
C TYR A 62 6.58 -12.93 -8.58
N LYS A 63 6.12 -12.47 -9.75
CA LYS A 63 6.05 -13.30 -10.96
C LYS A 63 7.37 -13.26 -11.72
N GLU A 64 7.42 -12.48 -12.79
CA GLU A 64 8.59 -12.37 -13.69
C GLU A 64 9.53 -11.22 -13.32
N LYS A 65 9.01 -10.23 -12.59
CA LYS A 65 9.74 -9.07 -12.08
C LYS A 65 9.20 -8.68 -10.71
N MET A 66 10.00 -7.92 -9.97
CA MET A 66 9.52 -7.19 -8.80
C MET A 66 8.68 -5.99 -9.23
N ASP A 67 7.61 -5.73 -8.51
CA ASP A 67 6.69 -4.63 -8.76
C ASP A 67 6.07 -4.10 -7.46
N ARG A 68 5.90 -2.78 -7.40
CA ARG A 68 5.40 -2.03 -6.25
C ARG A 68 4.02 -2.51 -5.81
N ASP A 69 3.19 -2.88 -6.78
CA ASP A 69 1.84 -3.35 -6.56
C ASP A 69 1.82 -4.64 -5.73
N THR A 70 2.58 -5.65 -6.16
CA THR A 70 2.71 -6.94 -5.48
C THR A 70 3.33 -6.76 -4.09
N THR A 71 4.32 -5.87 -3.95
CA THR A 71 4.95 -5.55 -2.67
C THR A 71 3.97 -4.95 -1.68
N ILE A 72 3.27 -3.88 -2.04
CA ILE A 72 2.30 -3.21 -1.15
C ILE A 72 1.15 -4.14 -0.77
N LYS A 73 0.61 -4.92 -1.72
CA LYS A 73 -0.44 -5.92 -1.45
C LYS A 73 0.03 -6.97 -0.46
N SER A 74 1.26 -7.45 -0.62
CA SER A 74 1.87 -8.46 0.24
C SER A 74 2.13 -7.95 1.65
N ILE A 75 2.64 -6.71 1.78
CA ILE A 75 2.82 -6.09 3.10
C ILE A 75 1.46 -5.89 3.77
N ASN A 76 0.45 -5.40 3.03
CA ASN A 76 -0.89 -5.20 3.58
C ASN A 76 -1.47 -6.51 4.14
N GLU A 77 -1.40 -7.60 3.38
CA GLU A 77 -1.83 -8.93 3.84
C GLU A 77 -1.01 -9.41 5.06
N PHE A 78 0.29 -9.13 5.07
CA PHE A 78 1.19 -9.59 6.13
C PHE A 78 0.92 -8.91 7.48
N ILE A 79 0.57 -7.62 7.49
CA ILE A 79 0.36 -6.85 8.72
C ILE A 79 -1.05 -6.99 9.30
N GLN A 80 -1.98 -7.64 8.57
CA GLN A 80 -3.30 -7.98 9.09
C GLN A 80 -3.24 -9.06 10.20
N PRO A 81 -4.18 -9.02 11.16
CA PRO A 81 -5.32 -8.10 11.26
C PRO A 81 -5.03 -6.80 12.05
N LYS A 82 -3.82 -6.61 12.58
CA LYS A 82 -3.51 -5.46 13.47
C LYS A 82 -3.54 -4.13 12.70
N TYR A 83 -2.92 -4.10 11.52
CA TYR A 83 -2.83 -2.92 10.67
C TYR A 83 -3.50 -3.14 9.31
N GLU A 84 -3.75 -2.05 8.61
CA GLU A 84 -4.20 -2.04 7.22
C GLU A 84 -3.62 -0.83 6.49
N ILE A 85 -3.14 -1.09 5.27
CA ILE A 85 -2.76 -0.10 4.28
C ILE A 85 -3.97 0.19 3.40
N ARG A 86 -4.31 1.46 3.25
CA ARG A 86 -5.28 1.91 2.24
C ARG A 86 -4.64 2.90 1.27
N PHE A 87 -5.07 2.84 0.02
CA PHE A 87 -4.57 3.68 -1.06
C PHE A 87 -5.27 5.04 -1.08
N CYS A 88 -4.50 6.13 -1.08
CA CYS A 88 -5.04 7.48 -1.17
C CYS A 88 -5.37 7.83 -2.63
N ILE A 89 -6.66 7.82 -2.97
CA ILE A 89 -7.17 7.95 -4.34
C ILE A 89 -6.83 9.31 -4.96
N GLU A 90 -6.64 10.36 -4.15
CA GLU A 90 -6.22 11.67 -4.65
C GLU A 90 -4.84 11.64 -5.32
N SER A 91 -3.99 10.66 -5.00
CA SER A 91 -2.67 10.48 -5.63
C SER A 91 -2.70 9.66 -6.93
N LEU A 92 -3.84 9.07 -7.30
CA LEU A 92 -3.95 8.19 -8.46
C LEU A 92 -3.54 8.89 -9.76
N GLY A 93 -2.62 8.26 -10.50
CA GLY A 93 -2.09 8.77 -11.76
C GLY A 93 -0.87 9.69 -11.62
N ASN A 94 -0.37 9.92 -10.41
CA ASN A 94 0.90 10.59 -10.19
C ASN A 94 2.07 9.59 -10.24
N ASP A 95 3.28 10.08 -10.50
CA ASP A 95 4.52 9.27 -10.47
C ASP A 95 4.83 8.71 -9.07
N THR A 96 4.36 9.41 -8.04
CA THR A 96 4.48 9.04 -6.63
C THR A 96 3.08 8.90 -6.04
N LEU A 97 2.77 7.72 -5.51
CA LEU A 97 1.46 7.37 -4.94
C LEU A 97 1.50 7.43 -3.41
N ALA A 98 0.39 7.86 -2.81
CA ALA A 98 0.24 7.98 -1.36
C ALA A 98 -0.56 6.82 -0.78
N PHE A 99 -0.09 6.31 0.36
CA PHE A 99 -0.74 5.25 1.12
C PHE A 99 -0.81 5.62 2.60
N VAL A 100 -1.84 5.14 3.28
CA VAL A 100 -2.03 5.38 4.71
C VAL A 100 -1.96 4.06 5.44
N VAL A 101 -1.11 3.98 6.47
CA VAL A 101 -0.97 2.80 7.33
C VAL A 101 -1.52 3.12 8.70
N LEU A 102 -2.60 2.44 9.10
CA LEU A 102 -3.20 2.61 10.43
C LEU A 102 -3.51 1.25 11.05
N THR A 103 -3.74 1.26 12.37
CA THR A 103 -4.37 0.11 13.03
C THR A 103 -5.80 -0.05 12.55
N LYS A 104 -6.34 -1.28 12.58
CA LYS A 104 -7.75 -1.51 12.24
C LYS A 104 -8.73 -0.74 13.14
N ASP A 105 -8.35 -0.46 14.38
CA ASP A 105 -9.20 0.32 15.29
C ASP A 105 -9.22 1.81 14.95
N LEU A 106 -8.09 2.39 14.51
CA LEU A 106 -8.07 3.75 13.98
C LEU A 106 -8.89 3.87 12.69
N TRP A 107 -8.83 2.87 11.79
CA TRP A 107 -9.72 2.84 10.61
C TRP A 107 -11.19 2.83 10.99
N LYS A 108 -11.59 1.98 11.96
CA LYS A 108 -12.99 1.96 12.46
C LYS A 108 -13.39 3.29 13.09
N GLN A 109 -12.49 3.96 13.82
CA GLN A 109 -12.77 5.27 14.39
C GLN A 109 -13.04 6.30 13.29
N LEU A 110 -12.23 6.34 12.23
CA LEU A 110 -12.46 7.20 11.08
C LEU A 110 -13.78 6.89 10.37
N GLU A 111 -14.09 5.60 10.17
CA GLU A 111 -15.35 5.17 9.52
C GLU A 111 -16.59 5.53 10.37
N ASN A 112 -16.48 5.50 11.70
CA ASN A 112 -17.54 5.94 12.61
C ASN A 112 -17.69 7.46 12.66
N GLU A 113 -16.60 8.22 12.51
CA GLU A 113 -16.61 9.69 12.55
C GLU A 113 -17.10 10.30 11.23
N PHE A 114 -16.69 9.72 10.09
CA PHE A 114 -16.88 10.33 8.77
C PHE A 114 -17.82 9.54 7.85
N ASP A 115 -18.38 8.43 8.31
CA ASP A 115 -19.06 7.40 7.51
C ASP A 115 -18.12 6.58 6.64
N LYS A 116 -18.33 5.26 6.62
CA LYS A 116 -17.50 4.31 5.86
C LYS A 116 -17.40 4.66 4.39
N GLU A 117 -18.51 5.02 3.74
CA GLU A 117 -18.52 5.35 2.31
C GLU A 117 -17.63 6.54 1.98
N LYS A 118 -17.63 7.56 2.85
CA LYS A 118 -16.79 8.74 2.69
C LYS A 118 -15.32 8.41 2.90
N VAL A 119 -14.99 7.59 3.89
CA VAL A 119 -13.60 7.13 4.11
C VAL A 119 -13.14 6.32 2.91
N SER A 120 -13.93 5.35 2.43
CA SER A 120 -13.61 4.51 1.28
C SER A 120 -13.48 5.28 -0.04
N TYR A 121 -14.15 6.42 -0.17
CA TYR A 121 -14.03 7.29 -1.34
C TYR A 121 -12.62 7.89 -1.47
N TYR A 122 -11.99 8.28 -0.34
CA TYR A 122 -10.62 8.84 -0.33
C TYR A 122 -9.55 7.76 -0.13
N PHE A 123 -9.86 6.72 0.64
CA PHE A 123 -8.93 5.68 1.07
C PHE A 123 -9.45 4.30 0.69
N GLU A 124 -8.98 3.78 -0.44
CA GLU A 124 -9.45 2.50 -0.96
C GLU A 124 -8.73 1.32 -0.28
N GLU A 125 -9.50 0.30 0.10
CA GLU A 125 -8.95 -0.95 0.65
C GLU A 125 -8.13 -1.69 -0.42
N ILE A 126 -6.95 -2.18 -0.02
CA ILE A 126 -6.03 -2.87 -0.92
C ILE A 126 -6.18 -4.40 -0.76
N ASN A 127 -6.29 -5.10 -1.88
CA ASN A 127 -6.21 -6.55 -1.94
C ASN A 127 -5.44 -7.00 -3.18
N PHE A 128 -5.23 -8.31 -3.36
CA PHE A 128 -4.45 -8.84 -4.48
C PHE A 128 -5.02 -8.52 -5.89
N LYS A 129 -6.27 -8.08 -5.99
CA LYS A 129 -6.90 -7.63 -7.26
C LYS A 129 -6.78 -6.12 -7.49
N SER A 130 -6.40 -5.34 -6.48
CA SER A 130 -6.18 -3.89 -6.62
C SER A 130 -5.10 -3.64 -7.68
N LYS A 131 -5.20 -2.50 -8.37
CA LYS A 131 -4.15 -1.98 -9.25
C LYS A 131 -3.84 -0.57 -8.81
N MET A 132 -2.57 -0.24 -8.61
CA MET A 132 -2.16 1.11 -8.16
C MET A 132 -1.18 1.72 -9.16
N PHE A 133 0.01 1.14 -9.32
CA PHE A 133 1.00 1.56 -10.31
C PHE A 133 0.75 0.95 -11.69
N ASP A 134 0.20 -0.27 -11.76
CA ASP A 134 -0.03 -1.00 -13.01
C ASP A 134 -1.40 -0.69 -13.66
N MET A 135 -1.97 0.49 -13.39
CA MET A 135 -3.25 0.92 -13.95
C MET A 135 -3.04 1.67 -15.28
N ASP A 136 -3.84 1.35 -16.29
CA ASP A 136 -3.80 2.06 -17.56
C ASP A 136 -4.43 3.46 -17.47
N VAL A 137 -3.98 4.34 -18.35
CA VAL A 137 -4.35 5.77 -18.36
C VAL A 137 -5.85 5.98 -18.53
N ASP A 138 -6.52 5.19 -19.37
CA ASP A 138 -7.97 5.30 -19.60
C ASP A 138 -8.75 4.96 -18.33
N THR A 139 -8.33 3.91 -17.61
CA THR A 139 -8.91 3.53 -16.32
C THR A 139 -8.67 4.61 -15.27
N ILE A 140 -7.46 5.20 -15.22
CA ILE A 140 -7.15 6.31 -14.32
C ILE A 140 -8.09 7.50 -14.60
N PHE A 141 -8.23 7.93 -15.85
CA PHE A 141 -9.11 9.04 -16.22
C PHE A 141 -10.56 8.76 -15.85
N LYS A 142 -11.04 7.53 -16.09
CA LYS A 142 -12.39 7.14 -15.70
C LYS A 142 -12.61 7.27 -14.19
N ILE A 143 -11.72 6.71 -13.37
CA ILE A 143 -11.84 6.76 -11.90
C ILE A 143 -11.75 8.21 -11.40
N ARG A 144 -10.82 9.00 -11.96
CA ARG A 144 -10.66 10.42 -11.60
C ARG A 144 -11.86 11.26 -12.02
N GLY A 145 -12.48 10.98 -13.17
CA GLY A 145 -13.72 11.62 -13.59
C GLY A 145 -14.90 11.27 -12.68
N GLU A 146 -15.07 9.97 -12.37
CA GLU A 146 -16.17 9.47 -11.53
C GLU A 146 -16.06 9.92 -10.07
N ARG A 147 -14.85 9.93 -9.51
CA ARG A 147 -14.60 10.32 -8.12
C ARG A 147 -14.28 11.80 -8.03
N LEU A 148 -13.23 12.27 -8.66
CA LEU A 148 -12.67 13.60 -8.39
C LEU A 148 -13.27 14.74 -9.22
N GLY A 149 -14.21 14.46 -10.14
CA GLY A 149 -14.89 15.48 -10.95
C GLY A 149 -13.97 16.20 -11.96
N ILE A 150 -12.86 15.57 -12.32
CA ILE A 150 -11.89 16.05 -13.31
C ILE A 150 -12.10 15.26 -14.59
N ALA A 151 -12.89 15.84 -15.50
CA ALA A 151 -13.07 15.41 -16.88
C ALA A 151 -12.26 16.31 -17.81
#